data_AF-A0A1G3BJ61-F1
#
_entry.id   AF-A0A1G3BJ61-F1
#
_cell.length_a   1.000
_cell.length_b   1.000
_cell.length_c   1.000
_cell.angle_alpha   90.00
_cell.angle_beta   90.00
_cell.angle_gamma   90.00
#
_symmetry.space_group_name_H-M   'P 1'
#
loop_
_entity.id
_entity.type
_entity.pdbx_description
1 polymer ?
#
loop_
_entity_poly.entity_id
_entity_poly.type
_entity_poly.pdbx_seq_one_letter_code
_entity_poly.pdbx_strand_id
1 'polypeptide(L)' 'MSGRNPESFQHTIKAFVRKGADYYVAECLEIAVVTQGKTLDETIINLKEAVALHLENEDLSEFGLAPNPT' A
#
# COMPACT_ATOMS: atom_id res chain seq x y z
N MET A 1 -26.65 1.34 12.00
CA MET A 1 -25.26 1.24 11.51
C MET A 1 -25.32 1.42 10.00
N SER A 2 -24.88 2.57 9.48
CA SER A 2 -24.89 2.83 8.05
C SER A 2 -23.75 2.03 7.43
N GLY A 3 -24.06 0.90 6.77
CA GLY A 3 -23.08 0.12 6.01
C GLY A 3 -22.45 1.00 4.94
N ARG A 4 -21.12 1.04 4.88
CA ARG A 4 -20.39 1.74 3.81
C ARG A 4 -20.85 1.18 2.46
N ASN A 5 -21.17 2.07 1.52
CA ASN A 5 -21.55 1.70 0.17
C ASN A 5 -20.34 1.01 -0.51
N PRO A 6 -20.42 -0.26 -0.94
CA PRO A 6 -19.30 -0.97 -1.54
C PRO A 6 -18.79 -0.32 -2.84
N GLU A 7 -19.60 0.50 -3.50
CA GLU A 7 -19.20 1.31 -4.67
C GLU A 7 -18.20 2.44 -4.33
N SER A 8 -17.86 2.66 -3.05
CA SER A 8 -16.93 3.73 -2.59
C SER A 8 -15.53 3.25 -2.23
N PHE A 9 -15.25 1.94 -2.28
CA PHE A 9 -13.97 1.40 -1.88
C PHE A 9 -12.89 1.59 -2.96
N GLN A 10 -11.67 1.92 -2.51
CA GLN A 10 -10.53 2.08 -3.41
C GLN A 10 -10.04 0.70 -3.88
N HIS A 11 -9.89 0.55 -5.19
CA HIS A 11 -9.37 -0.65 -5.83
C HIS A 11 -7.87 -0.57 -6.13
N THR A 12 -7.24 0.55 -5.78
CA THR A 12 -5.83 0.80 -6.06
C THR A 12 -5.16 1.40 -4.83
N ILE A 13 -4.02 0.85 -4.44
CA ILE A 13 -3.15 1.41 -3.42
C ILE A 13 -2.05 2.19 -4.14
N LYS A 14 -2.04 3.50 -3.95
CA LYS A 14 -1.08 4.38 -4.59
C LYS A 14 0.14 4.51 -3.70
N ALA A 15 1.31 4.52 -4.32
CA ALA A 15 2.55 4.80 -3.62
C ALA A 15 3.35 5.90 -4.31
N PHE A 16 3.99 6.75 -3.51
CA PHE A 16 5.00 7.67 -3.99
C PHE A 16 6.38 7.12 -3.73
N VAL A 17 7.24 7.15 -4.75
CA VAL A 17 8.66 6.81 -4.60
C VAL A 17 9.50 8.07 -4.75
N ARG A 18 10.38 8.30 -3.78
CA ARG A 18 11.35 9.40 -3.80
C ARG A 18 12.78 8.88 -3.66
N LYS A 19 13.73 9.48 -4.38
CA LYS A 19 15.15 9.21 -4.21
C LYS A 19 15.71 10.13 -3.12
N GLY A 20 16.18 9.55 -2.03
CA GLY A 20 17.01 10.22 -1.02
C GLY A 20 18.50 10.13 -1.37
N ALA A 21 19.37 10.46 -0.41
CA ALA A 21 20.83 10.44 -0.61
C ALA A 21 21.33 9.04 -0.99
N ASP A 22 21.00 8.02 -0.18
CA ASP A 22 21.55 6.67 -0.33
C ASP A 22 20.51 5.61 -0.73
N TYR A 23 19.22 5.95 -0.66
CA TYR A 23 18.11 5.01 -0.79
C TYR A 23 16.96 5.62 -1.58
N TYR A 24 16.17 4.77 -2.22
CA TYR A 24 14.80 5.09 -2.63
C TYR A 24 13.88 4.77 -1.45
N VAL A 25 12.86 5.59 -1.26
CA VAL A 25 11.82 5.40 -0.23
C VAL A 25 10.47 5.39 -0.93
N ALA A 26 9.68 4.35 -0.68
CA ALA A 26 8.32 4.22 -1.17
C ALA A 26 7.31 4.27 -0.01
N GLU A 27 6.22 4.99 -0.20
CA GLU A 27 5.21 5.23 0.84
C GLU A 27 3.81 5.13 0.22
N CYS A 28 2.95 4.28 0.81
CA CYS A 28 1.56 4.13 0.41
C CYS A 28 0.70 5.29 0.94
N LEU A 29 -0.30 5.70 0.16
CA LEU A 29 -1.21 6.80 0.54
C LEU A 29 -2.39 6.34 1.39
N GLU A 30 -2.90 5.15 1.10
CA GLU A 30 -4.11 4.61 1.72
C GLU A 30 -3.83 3.79 2.99
N ILE A 31 -2.60 3.30 3.15
CA ILE A 31 -2.20 2.39 4.25
C ILE A 31 -0.85 2.78 4.83
N ALA A 32 -0.62 2.43 6.09
CA ALA A 32 0.59 2.78 6.85
C ALA A 32 1.78 1.88 6.49
N VAL A 33 2.12 1.82 5.20
CA VAL A 33 3.22 1.03 4.65
C VAL A 33 4.26 1.96 4.05
N VAL A 34 5.50 1.79 4.51
CA VAL A 34 6.69 2.46 3.99
C VAL A 34 7.81 1.45 3.85
N THR A 35 8.53 1.51 2.73
CA THR A 35 9.70 0.67 2.47
C THR A 35 10.82 1.48 1.85
N GLN A 36 12.02 0.90 1.84
CA GLN A 36 13.20 1.50 1.21
C GLN A 36 14.07 0.44 0.54
N GLY A 37 14.90 0.88 -0.41
CA GLY A 37 15.84 0.03 -1.13
C GLY A 37 16.97 0.85 -1.76
N LYS A 38 18.07 0.19 -2.13
CA LYS A 38 19.20 0.83 -2.82
C LYS A 38 18.87 1.16 -4.27
N THR A 39 18.05 0.33 -4.91
CA THR A 39 17.55 0.54 -6.27
C THR A 39 16.04 0.77 -6.28
N LEU A 40 15.52 1.32 -7.39
CA LEU A 40 14.08 1.47 -7.57
C LEU A 40 13.39 0.09 -7.57
N ASP A 41 13.94 -0.89 -8.30
CA ASP A 41 13.37 -2.24 -8.39
C ASP A 41 13.29 -2.93 -7.02
N GLU A 42 14.38 -2.87 -6.23
CA GLU A 42 14.41 -3.41 -4.87
C GLU A 42 13.34 -2.75 -3.99
N THR A 43 13.20 -1.43 -4.09
CA THR A 43 12.21 -0.68 -3.31
C THR A 43 10.78 -1.10 -3.68
N ILE A 44 10.50 -1.33 -4.97
CA ILE A 44 9.19 -1.78 -5.43
C ILE A 44 8.91 -3.24 -5.01
N ILE A 45 9.91 -4.12 -5.05
CA ILE A 45 9.78 -5.50 -4.55
C ILE A 45 9.45 -5.47 -3.06
N ASN A 46 10.25 -4.77 -2.27
CA ASN A 46 10.04 -4.62 -0.83
C ASN A 46 8.66 -4.02 -0.52
N LEU A 47 8.23 -3.01 -1.28
CA LEU A 47 6.90 -2.41 -1.13
C LEU A 47 5.78 -3.43 -1.35
N LYS A 48 5.83 -4.21 -2.43
CA LYS A 48 4.80 -5.22 -2.73
C LYS A 48 4.70 -6.28 -1.64
N GLU A 49 5.84 -6.76 -1.14
CA GLU A 49 5.89 -7.71 -0.04
C GLU A 49 5.31 -7.10 1.25
N ALA A 50 5.71 -5.88 1.59
CA ALA A 50 5.22 -5.19 2.79
C ALA A 50 3.71 -4.90 2.71
N VAL A 51 3.18 -4.52 1.54
CA VAL A 51 1.74 -4.35 1.33
C VAL A 51 1.02 -5.69 1.49
N ALA A 52 1.52 -6.76 0.86
CA ALA A 52 0.90 -8.08 0.98
C ALA A 52 0.86 -8.56 2.44
N LEU A 53 1.97 -8.40 3.18
CA LEU A 53 2.06 -8.74 4.60
C LEU A 53 1.14 -7.86 5.47
N HIS A 54 1.04 -6.56 5.17
CA HIS A 54 0.18 -5.65 5.93
C HIS A 54 -1.30 -5.97 5.78
N LEU A 55 -1.73 -6.46 4.62
CA LEU A 55 -3.12 -6.79 4.32
C LEU A 55 -3.49 -8.24 4.67
N GLU A 56 -2.50 -9.09 4.99
CA GLU A 56 -2.71 -10.50 5.25
C GLU A 56 -3.58 -10.72 6.50
N ASN A 57 -4.74 -11.37 6.33
CA ASN A 57 -5.73 -11.63 7.38
C ASN A 57 -6.41 -10.39 7.99
N GLU A 58 -6.29 -9.22 7.36
CA GLU A 58 -6.98 -7.99 7.78
C GLU A 58 -8.37 -7.83 7.15
N ASP A 59 -9.24 -7.04 7.79
CA ASP A 59 -10.48 -6.57 7.17
C ASP A 59 -10.18 -5.33 6.30
N LEU A 60 -10.04 -5.55 4.99
CA LEU A 60 -9.73 -4.50 4.02
C LEU A 60 -10.74 -3.34 4.02
N SER A 61 -11.98 -3.59 4.47
CA SER A 61 -12.98 -2.54 4.58
C SER A 61 -12.57 -1.50 5.63
N GLU A 62 -11.83 -1.86 6.68
CA GLU A 62 -11.34 -0.91 7.70
C GLU A 62 -10.43 0.16 7.08
N PHE A 63 -9.67 -0.19 6.06
CA PHE A 63 -8.81 0.70 5.27
C PHE A 63 -9.55 1.44 4.14
N GLY A 64 -10.83 1.14 3.93
CA GLY A 64 -11.58 1.67 2.79
C GLY A 64 -11.16 1.05 1.45
N LEU A 65 -10.60 -0.16 1.47
CA LEU A 65 -10.14 -0.89 0.30
C LEU A 65 -11.17 -1.93 -0.15
N ALA A 66 -11.19 -2.18 -1.47
CA ALA A 66 -11.94 -3.29 -2.03
C ALA A 66 -11.31 -4.64 -1.63
N PRO A 67 -12.01 -5.79 -1.72
CA PRO A 67 -11.47 -7.09 -1.31
C PRO A 67 -10.19 -7.55 -2.03
N ASN A 68 -9.89 -6.97 -3.21
CA ASN A 68 -8.68 -7.29 -3.99
C ASN A 68 -8.14 -5.99 -4.63
N PRO A 69 -7.49 -5.10 -3.86
CA PRO A 69 -6.91 -3.89 -4.39
C PRO A 69 -5.60 -4.20 -5.14
N THR A 70 -5.21 -3.32 -6.06
CA THR A 70 -4.00 -3.44 -6.90
C THR A 70 -2.98 -2.33 -6.69
#